data_AF-A0A7S2LW98-F1
#
_entry.id   AF-A0A7S2LW98-F1
#
_cell.length_a   1.000
_cell.length_b   1.000
_cell.length_c   1.000
_cell.angle_alpha   90.00
_cell.angle_beta   90.00
_cell.angle_gamma   90.00
#
_symmetry.space_group_name_H-M   'P 1'
#
loop_
_entity.id
_entity.type
_entity.pdbx_description
1 polymer ?
#
loop_
_entity_poly.entity_id
_entity_poly.type
_entity_poly.pdbx_seq_one_letter_code
_entity_poly.pdbx_strand_id
1 'polypeptide(L)'
;TIPLKDGMITADDIFQGCENLKHVDLVEGEVLRDTIAAFILDEWKNDMNEVDVINQSLPTTPAGDDTDDVGGKALVIQIWIRSVLHKLIHYKAQHRRLLNEAAATLQLALPNDIVNKNVLPFLEL
;
A
#
# COMPACT_ATOMS: atom_id res chain seq x y z
N THR A 1 6.92 -1.51 15.49
CA THR A 1 6.10 -1.18 14.30
C THR A 1 6.75 -0.05 13.56
N ILE A 2 7.11 -0.29 12.30
CA ILE A 2 7.80 0.68 11.46
C ILE A 2 6.78 1.26 10.46
N PRO A 3 6.59 2.58 10.39
CA PRO A 3 5.60 3.18 9.50
C PRO A 3 5.99 3.01 8.02
N LEU A 4 5.02 2.75 7.15
CA LEU A 4 5.24 2.65 5.70
C LEU A 4 5.47 4.06 5.12
N LYS A 5 6.70 4.56 5.18
CA LYS A 5 7.08 5.90 4.69
C LYS A 5 8.27 5.82 3.74
N ASP A 6 8.16 6.46 2.58
CA ASP A 6 9.28 6.60 1.65
C ASP A 6 10.39 7.44 2.29
N GLY A 7 11.64 7.06 2.02
CA GLY A 7 12.82 7.69 2.61
C GLY A 7 13.02 7.42 4.11
N MET A 8 12.34 6.41 4.68
CA MET A 8 12.56 6.00 6.06
C MET A 8 13.80 5.08 6.21
N ILE A 9 14.07 4.23 5.22
CA ILE A 9 15.34 3.53 5.11
C ILE A 9 16.23 4.44 4.25
N THR A 10 17.17 5.14 4.90
CA THR A 10 18.01 6.17 4.26
C THR A 10 19.37 5.66 3.83
N ALA A 11 19.76 4.46 4.28
CA ALA A 11 21.04 3.85 3.98
C ALA A 11 20.85 2.36 3.66
N ASP A 12 21.66 1.86 2.73
CA ASP A 12 21.54 0.48 2.23
C ASP A 12 22.13 -0.55 3.21
N ASP A 13 22.96 -0.10 4.14
CA ASP A 13 23.62 -0.90 5.19
C ASP A 13 22.80 -1.04 6.49
N ILE A 14 21.61 -0.41 6.58
CA ILE A 14 20.76 -0.45 7.79
C ILE A 14 20.43 -1.88 8.26
N PHE A 15 20.42 -2.83 7.34
CA PHE A 15 20.19 -4.25 7.61
C PHE A 15 21.42 -5.13 7.32
N GLN A 16 22.62 -4.55 7.29
CA GLN A 16 23.86 -5.29 7.14
C GLN A 16 24.02 -6.29 8.29
N GLY A 17 24.40 -7.53 7.96
CA GLY A 17 24.50 -8.65 8.92
C GLY A 17 23.17 -9.16 9.48
N CYS A 18 22.02 -8.63 9.06
CA CYS A 18 20.70 -9.03 9.57
C CYS A 18 20.18 -10.33 8.90
N GLU A 19 20.84 -11.46 9.10
CA GLU A 19 20.45 -12.76 8.53
C GLU A 19 19.05 -13.23 8.95
N ASN A 20 18.60 -12.80 10.12
CA ASN A 20 17.28 -13.15 10.66
C ASN A 20 16.14 -12.27 10.11
N LEU A 21 16.44 -11.24 9.32
CA LEU A 21 15.42 -10.45 8.63
C LEU A 21 14.88 -11.24 7.44
N LYS A 22 13.78 -11.93 7.69
CA LYS A 22 13.13 -12.86 6.75
C LYS A 22 11.73 -12.42 6.36
N HIS A 23 11.07 -11.63 7.21
CA HIS A 23 9.69 -11.23 7.01
C HIS A 23 9.48 -9.74 7.25
N VAL A 24 8.56 -9.18 6.48
CA VAL A 24 7.97 -7.86 6.65
C VAL A 24 6.46 -8.05 6.66
N ASP A 25 5.80 -7.32 7.54
CA ASP A 25 4.35 -7.33 7.65
C ASP A 25 3.83 -5.90 7.72
N LEU A 26 2.59 -5.71 7.25
CA LEU A 26 1.87 -4.47 7.38
C LEU A 26 1.20 -4.49 8.76
N VAL A 27 1.61 -3.61 9.67
CA VAL A 27 1.21 -3.71 11.09
C VAL A 27 -0.24 -3.30 11.37
N GLU A 28 -0.95 -2.80 10.35
CA GLU A 28 -2.41 -2.70 10.37
C GLU A 28 -3.03 -3.64 9.34
N GLY A 29 -2.33 -4.69 8.94
CA GLY A 29 -2.63 -5.51 7.78
C GLY A 29 -4.01 -6.14 7.80
N GLU A 30 -4.62 -6.45 8.95
CA GLU A 30 -6.03 -6.89 9.01
C GLU A 30 -7.00 -5.73 8.77
N VAL A 31 -6.86 -4.62 9.50
CA VAL A 31 -7.76 -3.45 9.35
C VAL A 31 -7.61 -2.79 7.98
N LEU A 32 -6.38 -2.72 7.47
CA LEU A 32 -6.07 -2.26 6.12
C LEU A 32 -6.67 -3.26 5.14
N ARG A 33 -6.41 -4.58 5.25
CA ARG A 33 -6.99 -5.60 4.34
C ARG A 33 -8.51 -5.62 4.37
N ASP A 34 -9.17 -5.40 5.50
CA ASP A 34 -10.63 -5.38 5.62
C ASP A 34 -11.23 -4.11 5.04
N THR A 35 -10.63 -2.95 5.36
CA THR A 35 -10.99 -1.67 4.75
C THR A 35 -10.81 -1.75 3.24
N ILE A 36 -9.68 -2.31 2.79
CA ILE A 36 -9.31 -2.57 1.41
C ILE A 36 -10.22 -3.61 0.74
N ALA A 37 -10.61 -4.68 1.42
CA ALA A 37 -11.49 -5.71 0.85
C ALA A 37 -12.92 -5.17 0.68
N ALA A 38 -13.31 -4.18 1.50
CA ALA A 38 -14.50 -3.39 1.27
C ALA A 38 -14.33 -2.39 0.11
N PHE A 39 -13.11 -1.97 -0.22
CA PHE A 39 -12.78 -1.23 -1.45
C PHE A 39 -12.75 -2.22 -2.65
N ILE A 40 -13.78 -2.17 -3.49
CA ILE A 40 -14.07 -3.08 -4.62
C ILE A 40 -13.01 -3.04 -5.74
N LEU A 41 -11.78 -3.44 -5.46
CA LEU A 41 -10.71 -3.56 -6.45
C LEU A 41 -9.98 -4.88 -6.19
N ASP A 42 -10.56 -5.98 -6.70
CA ASP A 42 -9.93 -7.30 -6.75
C ASP A 42 -8.50 -7.21 -7.32
N GLU A 43 -8.26 -6.24 -8.20
CA GLU A 43 -6.93 -5.87 -8.72
C GLU A 43 -5.94 -5.50 -7.60
N TRP A 44 -6.33 -4.67 -6.63
CA TRP A 44 -5.44 -4.32 -5.53
C TRP A 44 -5.20 -5.52 -4.60
N LYS A 45 -6.19 -6.37 -4.36
CA LYS A 45 -6.00 -7.60 -3.57
C LYS A 45 -4.95 -8.51 -4.23
N ASN A 46 -5.02 -8.67 -5.55
CA ASN A 46 -4.03 -9.42 -6.31
C ASN A 46 -2.64 -8.75 -6.27
N ASP A 47 -2.62 -7.42 -6.39
CA ASP A 47 -1.39 -6.64 -6.34
C ASP A 47 -0.72 -6.62 -4.96
N MET A 48 -1.48 -6.77 -3.88
CA MET A 48 -0.97 -6.81 -2.50
C MET A 48 -0.41 -8.18 -2.10
N ASN A 49 -0.56 -9.21 -2.94
CA ASN A 49 0.23 -10.44 -2.83
C ASN A 49 1.75 -10.17 -2.93
N GLU A 50 2.15 -8.94 -3.30
CA GLU A 50 3.54 -8.49 -3.25
C GLU A 50 4.15 -8.57 -1.82
N VAL A 51 3.33 -8.57 -0.76
CA VAL A 51 3.79 -8.87 0.60
C VAL A 51 4.32 -10.32 0.70
N ASP A 52 3.70 -11.26 0.03
CA ASP A 52 4.19 -12.64 0.00
C ASP A 52 5.46 -12.76 -0.84
N VAL A 53 5.55 -11.98 -1.93
CA VAL A 53 6.75 -11.92 -2.80
C VAL A 53 7.96 -11.41 -2.02
N ILE A 54 7.81 -10.33 -1.24
CA ILE A 54 8.91 -9.80 -0.44
C ILE A 54 9.33 -10.78 0.66
N ASN A 55 8.37 -11.48 1.27
CA ASN A 55 8.64 -12.48 2.31
C ASN A 55 9.33 -13.75 1.75
N GLN A 56 9.22 -14.02 0.45
CA GLN A 56 9.98 -15.06 -0.23
C GLN A 56 11.38 -14.61 -0.65
N SER A 57 11.56 -13.34 -1.02
CA SER A 57 12.85 -12.81 -1.50
C SER A 57 13.79 -12.40 -0.36
N LEU A 58 13.27 -11.93 0.77
CA LEU A 58 14.07 -11.50 1.91
C LEU A 58 15.00 -12.59 2.47
N PRO A 59 14.55 -13.85 2.68
CA PRO A 59 15.42 -14.91 3.18
C PRO A 59 16.59 -15.24 2.24
N THR A 60 16.40 -15.10 0.92
CA THR A 60 17.43 -15.37 -0.09
C THR A 60 18.29 -14.16 -0.40
N THR A 61 17.91 -12.97 0.07
CA THR A 61 18.65 -11.73 -0.16
C THR A 61 19.86 -11.66 0.78
N PRO A 62 21.09 -11.44 0.25
CA PRO A 62 22.29 -11.31 1.06
C PRO A 62 22.12 -10.26 2.15
N ALA A 63 22.51 -10.61 3.37
CA ALA A 63 22.52 -9.69 4.50
C ALA A 63 23.74 -8.76 4.47
N GLY A 64 24.70 -8.97 3.58
CA GLY A 64 25.99 -8.27 3.64
C GLY A 64 26.91 -8.80 4.74
N ASP A 65 28.16 -8.35 4.73
CA ASP A 65 29.21 -8.71 5.69
C ASP A 65 30.06 -7.50 6.07
N ASP A 66 30.92 -7.64 7.08
CA ASP A 66 31.75 -6.54 7.61
C ASP A 66 32.88 -6.07 6.66
N THR A 67 32.95 -6.61 5.43
CA THR A 67 34.13 -6.55 4.55
C THR A 67 33.92 -5.94 3.16
N ASP A 68 32.78 -5.27 2.94
CA ASP A 68 32.41 -4.39 1.80
C ASP A 68 31.08 -4.79 1.11
N ASP A 69 30.44 -5.91 1.50
CA ASP A 69 29.07 -6.22 1.06
C ASP A 69 28.05 -5.56 2.00
N VAL A 70 27.42 -4.48 1.55
CA VAL A 70 26.32 -3.81 2.29
C VAL A 70 25.04 -4.64 2.33
N GLY A 71 24.96 -5.73 1.57
CA GLY A 71 23.79 -6.57 1.44
C GLY A 71 22.69 -5.97 0.57
N GLY A 72 21.64 -6.75 0.32
CA GLY A 72 20.51 -6.34 -0.52
C GLY A 72 19.22 -6.06 0.25
N LYS A 73 19.17 -6.38 1.56
CA LYS A 73 17.91 -6.40 2.31
C LYS A 73 17.25 -5.02 2.41
N ALA A 74 18.03 -3.97 2.64
CA ALA A 74 17.53 -2.60 2.70
C ALA A 74 16.93 -2.16 1.36
N LEU A 75 17.65 -2.41 0.26
CA LEU A 75 17.19 -2.08 -1.09
C LEU A 75 15.90 -2.81 -1.45
N VAL A 76 15.85 -4.12 -1.16
CA VAL A 76 14.67 -4.97 -1.41
C VAL A 76 13.45 -4.43 -0.67
N ILE A 77 13.59 -4.03 0.60
CA ILE A 77 12.50 -3.43 1.39
C ILE A 77 12.14 -2.03 0.87
N GLN A 78 13.11 -1.20 0.48
CA GLN A 78 12.85 0.13 -0.08
C GLN A 78 12.02 0.06 -1.37
N ILE A 79 12.38 -0.84 -2.28
CA ILE A 79 11.65 -1.06 -3.55
C ILE A 79 10.21 -1.47 -3.25
N TRP A 80 10.04 -2.42 -2.33
CA TRP A 80 8.71 -2.87 -1.90
C TRP A 80 7.87 -1.73 -1.30
N ILE A 81 8.44 -0.94 -0.37
CA ILE A 81 7.76 0.23 0.22
C ILE A 81 7.28 1.19 -0.88
N ARG A 82 8.14 1.52 -1.85
CA ARG A 82 7.79 2.41 -2.96
C ARG A 82 6.69 1.85 -3.84
N SER A 83 6.74 0.56 -4.16
CA SER A 83 5.71 -0.13 -4.94
C SER A 83 4.35 -0.06 -4.24
N VAL A 84 4.29 -0.42 -2.96
CA VAL A 84 3.06 -0.37 -2.15
C VAL A 84 2.51 1.06 -2.07
N LEU A 85 3.37 2.06 -1.84
CA LEU A 85 2.96 3.47 -1.78
C LEU A 85 2.41 3.97 -3.12
N HIS A 86 3.08 3.64 -4.24
CA HIS A 86 2.62 4.05 -5.57
C HIS A 86 1.26 3.44 -5.90
N LYS A 87 1.09 2.14 -5.64
CA LYS A 87 -0.19 1.47 -5.83
C LYS A 87 -1.26 2.07 -4.89
N LEU A 88 -0.94 2.38 -3.63
CA LEU A 88 -1.90 3.00 -2.70
C LEU A 88 -2.43 4.34 -3.24
N ILE A 89 -1.54 5.18 -3.79
CA ILE A 89 -1.92 6.44 -4.45
C ILE A 89 -2.83 6.17 -5.66
N HIS A 90 -2.47 5.18 -6.49
CA HIS A 90 -3.22 4.80 -7.67
C HIS A 90 -4.66 4.38 -7.34
N TYR A 91 -4.83 3.44 -6.41
CA TYR A 91 -6.14 2.94 -6.04
C TYR A 91 -6.99 3.98 -5.30
N LYS A 92 -6.37 4.86 -4.50
CA LYS A 92 -7.08 6.03 -3.92
C LYS A 92 -7.63 6.97 -5.01
N ALA A 93 -6.89 7.18 -6.09
CA ALA A 93 -7.33 8.00 -7.22
C ALA A 93 -8.44 7.31 -8.02
N GLN A 94 -8.31 6.00 -8.30
CA GLN A 94 -9.36 5.22 -8.95
C GLN A 94 -10.66 5.25 -8.15
N HIS A 95 -10.59 5.03 -6.83
CA HIS A 95 -11.77 5.06 -5.98
C HIS A 95 -12.47 6.43 -6.00
N ARG A 96 -11.70 7.52 -5.89
CA ARG A 96 -12.24 8.87 -5.99
C ARG A 96 -12.96 9.11 -7.31
N ARG A 97 -12.42 8.57 -8.41
CA ARG A 97 -13.06 8.64 -9.73
C ARG A 97 -14.41 7.90 -9.74
N LEU A 98 -14.46 6.68 -9.22
CA LEU A 98 -15.69 5.88 -9.14
C LEU A 98 -16.76 6.57 -8.28
N LEU A 99 -16.38 7.14 -7.13
CA LEU A 99 -17.30 7.91 -6.29
C LEU A 99 -17.87 9.12 -7.02
N ASN A 100 -17.02 9.88 -7.72
CA ASN A 100 -17.45 11.04 -8.49
C ASN A 100 -18.40 10.65 -9.62
N GLU A 101 -18.13 9.54 -10.32
CA GLU A 101 -19.00 9.02 -11.38
C GLU A 101 -20.36 8.58 -10.83
N ALA A 102 -20.36 7.79 -9.75
CA ALA A 102 -21.58 7.36 -9.08
C ALA A 102 -22.41 8.55 -8.57
N ALA A 103 -21.75 9.55 -7.98
CA ALA A 103 -22.40 10.77 -7.54
C ALA A 103 -23.00 11.58 -8.69
N ALA A 104 -22.29 11.70 -9.82
CA ALA A 104 -22.81 12.37 -11.02
C ALA A 104 -24.00 11.62 -11.61
N THR A 105 -23.96 10.28 -11.67
CA THR A 105 -25.10 9.46 -12.10
C THR A 105 -26.30 9.65 -11.17
N LEU A 106 -26.08 9.66 -9.85
CA LEU A 106 -27.14 9.91 -8.87
C LEU A 106 -27.75 11.32 -9.02
N GLN A 107 -26.92 12.34 -9.26
CA GLN A 107 -27.38 13.70 -9.54
C GLN A 107 -28.26 13.79 -10.79
N LEU A 108 -27.95 13.02 -11.83
CA LEU A 108 -28.74 12.98 -13.05
C LEU A 108 -30.03 12.15 -12.90
N ALA A 109 -30.02 11.13 -12.04
CA ALA A 109 -31.15 10.22 -11.85
C ALA A 109 -32.15 10.69 -10.79
N LEU A 110 -31.74 11.52 -9.84
CA LEU A 110 -32.55 11.93 -8.69
C LEU A 110 -32.85 13.44 -8.69
N PRO A 111 -34.03 13.85 -8.19
CA PRO A 111 -34.33 15.25 -7.90
C PRO A 111 -33.31 15.91 -6.95
N ASN A 112 -32.98 17.18 -7.21
CA ASN A 112 -31.94 17.93 -6.48
C ASN A 112 -32.12 17.99 -4.95
N ASP A 113 -33.37 17.93 -4.46
CA ASP A 113 -33.70 17.95 -3.04
C ASP A 113 -33.31 16.64 -2.32
N ILE A 114 -33.34 15.51 -3.02
CA ILE A 114 -32.90 14.20 -2.51
C ILE A 114 -31.38 14.08 -2.55
N VAL A 115 -30.75 14.59 -3.62
CA VAL A 115 -29.29 14.60 -3.78
C VAL A 115 -28.61 15.44 -2.70
N ASN A 116 -29.07 16.67 -2.46
CA ASN A 116 -28.41 17.56 -1.52
C ASN A 116 -28.48 17.07 -0.07
N LYS A 117 -29.51 16.28 0.29
CA LYS A 117 -29.62 15.68 1.63
C LYS A 117 -28.77 14.42 1.82
N ASN A 118 -28.52 13.66 0.76
CA ASN A 118 -27.98 12.29 0.89
C ASN A 118 -26.65 12.06 0.17
N VAL A 119 -26.22 12.91 -0.76
CA VAL A 119 -25.02 12.66 -1.58
C VAL A 119 -23.87 13.60 -1.19
N LEU A 120 -24.16 14.88 -0.95
CA LEU A 120 -23.15 15.87 -0.54
C LEU A 120 -22.35 15.46 0.72
N PRO A 121 -22.96 14.93 1.80
CA PRO A 121 -22.21 14.55 2.99
C PRO A 121 -21.16 13.46 2.76
N PHE A 122 -21.32 12.62 1.72
CA PHE A 122 -20.40 11.53 1.42
C PHE A 122 -19.23 11.95 0.52
N LEU A 123 -19.32 13.11 -0.13
CA LEU A 123 -18.28 13.64 -1.02
C LEU A 123 -17.31 14.60 -0.32
N GLU A 124 -17.70 15.12 0.86
CA GLU A 124 -16.86 16.03 1.67
C GLU A 124 -15.94 15.31 2.68
N LEU A 125 -15.98 13.97 2.71
CA LEU A 125 -15.09 13.08 3.49
C LEU A 125 -13.82 12.69 2.70
#